data_AF-A0A7C4EQC4-F1
#
_entry.id   AF-A0A7C4EQC4-F1
#
_cell.length_a   1.000
_cell.length_b   1.000
_cell.length_c   1.000
_cell.angle_alpha   90.00
_cell.angle_beta   90.00
_cell.angle_gamma   90.00
#
_symmetry.space_group_name_H-M   'P 1'
#
loop_
_entity.id
_entity.type
_entity.pdbx_description
1 polymer ?
#
loop_
_entity_poly.entity_id
_entity_poly.type
_entity_poly.pdbx_seq_one_letter_code
_entity_poly.pdbx_strand_id
1 'polypeptide(L)'
;KTDRQNLALDKLRAIIAQYNPDAPVFTASFKITEIKNARTGTQIPWASLHGMRVAGLCSIGDPAGFATMLSRLPVQTVGILSFPDHHRYRPADYQHIERLSKEVDALITTEKDIAKIDLTMLQTDKLVVLAIEQVIDNQESFFRIVKDRAAV
;
A
#
# COMPACT_ATOMS: atom_id res chain seq x y z
N LYS A 1 -8.16 9.27 -13.18
CA LYS A 1 -7.10 8.28 -12.79
C LYS A 1 -7.61 6.84 -12.91
N THR A 2 -8.84 6.54 -12.48
CA THR A 2 -9.52 5.23 -12.62
C THR A 2 -9.64 4.75 -14.07
N ASP A 3 -9.93 5.64 -15.03
CA ASP A 3 -10.12 5.26 -16.44
C ASP A 3 -8.86 4.70 -17.12
N ARG A 4 -7.68 5.17 -16.73
CA ARG A 4 -6.41 4.73 -17.35
C ARG A 4 -5.99 3.34 -16.88
N GLN A 5 -6.28 2.98 -15.62
CA GLN A 5 -6.05 1.63 -15.11
C GLN A 5 -7.03 0.62 -15.73
N ASN A 6 -8.31 1.01 -15.88
CA ASN A 6 -9.29 0.17 -16.56
C ASN A 6 -8.91 -0.08 -18.02
N LEU A 7 -8.50 0.95 -18.76
CA LEU A 7 -8.04 0.81 -20.14
C LEU A 7 -6.81 -0.10 -20.29
N ALA A 8 -5.90 -0.12 -19.31
CA ALA A 8 -4.73 -1.00 -19.33
C ALA A 8 -5.12 -2.47 -19.07
N LEU A 9 -6.04 -2.71 -18.13
CA LEU A 9 -6.54 -4.05 -17.83
C LEU A 9 -7.31 -4.64 -19.02
N ASP A 10 -8.12 -3.84 -19.69
CA ASP A 10 -8.88 -4.28 -20.87
C ASP A 10 -7.96 -4.67 -22.02
N LYS A 11 -6.86 -3.92 -22.22
CA LYS A 11 -5.82 -4.29 -23.19
C LYS A 11 -5.16 -5.62 -22.83
N LEU A 12 -4.81 -5.84 -21.56
CA LEU A 12 -4.21 -7.10 -21.12
C LEU A 12 -5.17 -8.28 -21.31
N ARG A 13 -6.45 -8.11 -20.97
CA ARG A 13 -7.49 -9.11 -21.21
C ARG A 13 -7.61 -9.45 -22.70
N ALA A 14 -7.61 -8.44 -23.57
CA ALA A 14 -7.66 -8.64 -25.01
C ALA A 14 -6.44 -9.42 -25.53
N ILE A 15 -5.24 -9.14 -25.02
CA ILE A 15 -4.01 -9.88 -25.38
C ILE A 15 -4.13 -11.34 -24.93
N ILE A 16 -4.53 -11.60 -23.69
CA ILE A 16 -4.67 -12.98 -23.19
C ILE A 16 -5.69 -13.76 -24.05
N ALA A 17 -6.81 -13.14 -24.40
CA ALA A 17 -7.85 -13.75 -25.22
C ALA A 17 -7.39 -14.12 -26.65
N GLN A 18 -6.36 -13.46 -27.18
CA GLN A 18 -5.78 -13.83 -28.48
C GLN A 18 -5.06 -15.19 -28.43
N TYR A 19 -4.53 -15.58 -27.27
CA TYR A 19 -3.80 -16.85 -27.09
C TYR A 19 -4.68 -17.95 -26.52
N ASN A 20 -5.57 -17.61 -25.58
CA ASN A 20 -6.52 -18.55 -25.00
C ASN A 20 -7.81 -17.81 -24.62
N PRO A 21 -8.85 -17.84 -25.48
CA PRO A 21 -10.11 -17.14 -25.23
C PRO A 21 -10.89 -17.71 -24.04
N ASP A 22 -10.66 -18.98 -23.69
CA ASP A 22 -11.32 -19.67 -22.58
C ASP A 22 -10.54 -19.55 -21.26
N ALA A 23 -9.39 -18.86 -21.25
CA ALA A 23 -8.62 -18.65 -20.04
C ALA A 23 -9.41 -17.77 -19.05
N PRO A 24 -9.70 -18.26 -17.83
CA PRO A 24 -10.28 -17.42 -16.80
C PRO A 24 -9.24 -16.37 -16.37
N VAL A 25 -9.58 -15.09 -16.49
CA VAL A 25 -8.73 -13.96 -16.09
C VAL A 25 -9.30 -13.31 -14.86
N PHE A 26 -8.48 -13.26 -13.81
CA PHE A 26 -8.79 -12.58 -12.55
C PHE A 26 -7.81 -11.43 -12.33
N THR A 27 -8.27 -10.40 -11.63
CA THR A 27 -7.48 -9.23 -11.22
C THR A 27 -7.41 -9.17 -9.70
N ALA A 28 -6.23 -8.84 -9.19
CA ALA A 28 -6.01 -8.58 -7.78
C ALA A 28 -5.80 -7.09 -7.56
N SER A 29 -6.37 -6.57 -6.48
CA SER A 29 -6.22 -5.19 -6.04
C SER A 29 -6.00 -5.14 -4.54
N PHE A 30 -5.65 -3.96 -4.02
CA PHE A 30 -5.53 -3.74 -2.59
C PHE A 30 -6.64 -2.82 -2.10
N LYS A 31 -7.27 -3.20 -1.01
CA LYS A 31 -8.21 -2.38 -0.26
C LYS A 31 -7.56 -1.98 1.06
N ILE A 32 -7.60 -0.70 1.37
CA ILE A 32 -7.16 -0.20 2.67
C ILE A 32 -8.23 -0.55 3.69
N THR A 33 -7.83 -1.16 4.80
CA THR A 33 -8.77 -1.63 5.84
C THR A 33 -8.67 -0.79 7.09
N GLU A 34 -7.46 -0.51 7.55
CA GLU A 34 -7.23 0.14 8.84
C GLU A 34 -5.99 1.03 8.78
N ILE A 35 -5.93 1.98 9.72
CA ILE A 35 -4.71 2.73 10.02
C ILE A 35 -4.45 2.61 11.51
N LYS A 36 -3.20 2.36 11.88
CA LYS A 36 -2.78 2.13 13.28
C LYS A 36 -1.59 3.01 13.61
N ASN A 37 -1.52 3.50 14.85
CA ASN A 37 -0.28 4.09 15.36
C ASN A 37 0.80 2.99 15.40
N ALA A 38 1.97 3.28 14.85
CA ALA A 38 3.04 2.29 14.71
C ALA A 38 3.61 1.83 16.07
N ARG A 39 3.58 2.70 17.09
CA ARG A 39 4.14 2.42 18.41
C ARG A 39 3.15 1.75 19.34
N THR A 40 1.91 2.25 19.38
CA THR A 40 0.89 1.73 20.32
C THR A 40 0.04 0.61 19.72
N GLY A 41 0.05 0.45 18.40
CA GLY A 41 -0.85 -0.45 17.67
C GLY A 41 -2.32 -0.01 17.68
N THR A 42 -2.63 1.12 18.32
CA THR A 42 -3.99 1.62 18.44
C THR A 42 -4.53 2.03 17.08
N GLN A 43 -5.74 1.58 16.77
CA GLN A 43 -6.44 1.99 15.56
C GLN A 43 -6.76 3.48 15.58
N ILE A 44 -6.50 4.15 14.47
CA ILE A 44 -6.79 5.56 14.26
C ILE A 44 -8.09 5.65 13.45
N PRO A 45 -9.11 6.37 13.93
CA PRO A 45 -10.33 6.60 13.18
C PRO A 45 -10.05 7.31 11.85
N TRP A 46 -10.71 6.89 10.77
CA TRP A 46 -10.58 7.51 9.45
C TRP A 46 -10.85 9.02 9.46
N ALA A 47 -11.83 9.46 10.25
CA ALA A 47 -12.18 10.87 10.41
C ALA A 47 -11.01 11.71 10.94
N SER A 48 -10.12 11.11 11.75
CA SER A 48 -8.98 11.81 12.33
C SER A 48 -7.92 12.20 11.29
N LEU A 49 -7.91 11.59 10.12
CA LEU A 49 -6.94 11.89 9.06
C LEU A 49 -7.39 13.01 8.12
N HIS A 50 -8.65 13.41 8.20
CA HIS A 50 -9.23 14.31 7.20
C HIS A 50 -8.50 15.65 7.14
N GLY A 51 -7.93 15.98 5.98
CA GLY A 51 -7.19 17.22 5.74
C GLY A 51 -5.79 17.28 6.36
N MET A 52 -5.32 16.22 7.02
CA MET A 52 -3.96 16.17 7.57
C MET A 52 -2.92 16.25 6.44
N ARG A 53 -1.83 16.98 6.70
CA ARG A 53 -0.61 16.94 5.90
C ARG A 53 0.11 15.65 6.21
N VAL A 54 0.22 14.77 5.23
CA VAL A 54 0.87 13.47 5.42
C VAL A 54 2.03 13.29 4.45
N ALA A 55 3.08 12.61 4.88
CA ALA A 55 4.09 12.08 3.97
C ALA A 55 4.07 10.56 4.02
N GLY A 56 4.29 9.93 2.85
CA GLY A 56 4.45 8.49 2.76
C GLY A 56 5.91 8.07 2.99
N LEU A 57 6.09 6.89 3.58
CA LEU A 57 7.36 6.22 3.78
C LEU A 57 7.25 4.81 3.22
N CYS A 58 8.10 4.41 2.29
CA CYS A 58 8.06 3.03 1.78
C CYS A 58 9.41 2.47 1.32
N SER A 59 9.57 1.14 1.43
CA SER A 59 10.68 0.37 0.85
C SER A 59 10.18 -0.92 0.18
N ILE A 60 9.19 -0.75 -0.70
CA ILE A 60 8.52 -1.80 -1.46
C ILE A 60 8.78 -1.69 -2.96
N GLY A 61 8.57 -2.77 -3.72
CA GLY A 61 8.83 -2.85 -5.15
C GLY A 61 7.97 -1.96 -6.06
N ASP A 62 6.87 -1.38 -5.55
CA ASP A 62 6.04 -0.41 -6.30
C ASP A 62 5.70 0.84 -5.46
N PRO A 63 6.64 1.80 -5.36
CA PRO A 63 6.38 3.09 -4.70
C PRO A 63 5.28 3.91 -5.37
N ALA A 64 5.08 3.77 -6.68
CA ALA A 64 4.06 4.51 -7.43
C ALA A 64 2.64 4.02 -7.11
N GLY A 65 2.47 2.70 -6.94
CA GLY A 65 1.25 2.09 -6.42
C GLY A 65 0.92 2.58 -5.01
N PHE A 66 1.91 2.64 -4.12
CA PHE A 66 1.74 3.21 -2.78
C PHE A 66 1.33 4.69 -2.81
N ALA A 67 2.00 5.52 -3.61
CA ALA A 67 1.62 6.92 -3.79
C ALA A 67 0.19 7.07 -4.32
N THR A 68 -0.21 6.21 -5.26
CA THR A 68 -1.58 6.17 -5.79
C THR A 68 -2.58 5.81 -4.71
N MET A 69 -2.24 4.86 -3.82
CA MET A 69 -3.07 4.47 -2.70
C MET A 69 -3.26 5.62 -1.70
N LEU A 70 -2.19 6.32 -1.32
CA LEU A 70 -2.27 7.49 -0.44
C LEU A 70 -3.10 8.63 -1.05
N SER A 71 -3.03 8.83 -2.36
CA SER A 71 -3.84 9.85 -3.04
C SER A 71 -5.35 9.60 -3.03
N ARG A 72 -5.79 8.40 -2.61
CA ARG A 72 -7.21 8.05 -2.44
C ARG A 72 -7.71 8.32 -1.02
N LEU A 73 -6.82 8.63 -0.09
CA LEU A 73 -7.17 9.00 1.27
C LEU A 73 -7.58 10.49 1.31
N PRO A 74 -8.47 10.89 2.24
CA PRO A 74 -8.89 12.28 2.39
C PRO A 74 -7.83 13.13 3.13
N VAL A 75 -6.59 13.07 2.66
CA VAL A 75 -5.39 13.69 3.26
C VAL A 75 -4.69 14.58 2.25
N GLN A 76 -3.88 15.52 2.73
CA GLN A 76 -2.96 16.26 1.89
C GLN A 76 -1.60 15.55 1.85
N THR A 77 -1.37 14.69 0.86
CA THR A 77 -0.06 14.05 0.67
C THR A 77 0.98 15.08 0.21
N VAL A 78 1.94 15.42 1.07
CA VAL A 78 2.98 16.43 0.77
C VAL A 78 4.21 15.83 0.09
N GLY A 79 4.39 14.51 0.14
CA GLY A 79 5.51 13.82 -0.48
C GLY A 79 5.59 12.34 -0.13
N ILE A 80 6.47 11.62 -0.83
CA ILE A 80 6.79 10.21 -0.56
C ILE A 80 8.30 10.09 -0.41
N LEU A 81 8.72 9.59 0.74
CA LEU A 81 10.09 9.15 0.99
C LEU A 81 10.19 7.66 0.64
N SER A 82 10.72 7.36 -0.53
CA SER A 82 10.90 5.99 -1.02
C SER A 82 12.36 5.54 -0.93
N PHE A 83 12.57 4.34 -0.41
CA PHE A 83 13.85 3.63 -0.42
C PHE A 83 13.79 2.43 -1.40
N PRO A 84 14.95 1.84 -1.77
CA PRO A 84 14.97 0.62 -2.57
C PRO A 84 14.11 -0.50 -1.97
N ASP A 85 13.58 -1.39 -2.81
CA ASP A 85 12.83 -2.54 -2.30
C ASP A 85 13.71 -3.37 -1.35
N HIS A 86 13.11 -3.86 -0.28
CA HIS A 86 13.81 -4.58 0.79
C HIS A 86 14.91 -3.79 1.51
N HIS A 87 14.92 -2.45 1.41
CA HIS A 87 15.88 -1.61 2.12
C HIS A 87 15.87 -1.86 3.63
N ARG A 88 17.07 -2.00 4.21
CA ARG A 88 17.29 -2.02 5.66
C ARG A 88 17.53 -0.60 6.14
N TYR A 89 16.63 -0.09 6.98
CA TYR A 89 16.72 1.27 7.53
C TYR A 89 18.00 1.45 8.35
N ARG A 90 18.76 2.48 8.03
CA ARG A 90 20.06 2.84 8.62
C ARG A 90 19.90 4.08 9.51
N PRO A 91 20.85 4.35 10.43
CA PRO A 91 20.82 5.54 11.30
C PRO A 91 20.54 6.87 10.57
N ALA A 92 21.11 7.06 9.37
CA ALA A 92 20.88 8.25 8.56
C ALA A 92 19.43 8.37 8.05
N ASP A 93 18.76 7.25 7.78
CA ASP A 93 17.37 7.23 7.32
C ASP A 93 16.44 7.69 8.44
N TYR A 94 16.67 7.24 9.68
CA TYR A 94 15.90 7.70 10.84
C TYR A 94 16.05 9.22 11.04
N GLN A 95 17.26 9.77 10.88
CA GLN A 95 17.44 11.23 10.94
C GLN A 95 16.63 11.96 9.87
N HIS A 96 16.50 11.39 8.67
CA HIS A 96 15.72 11.98 7.59
C HIS A 96 14.21 11.88 7.88
N ILE A 97 13.75 10.72 8.36
CA ILE A 97 12.37 10.49 8.80
C ILE A 97 11.99 11.48 9.93
N GLU A 98 12.89 11.73 10.88
CA GLU A 98 12.68 12.67 11.98
C GLU A 98 12.64 14.14 11.56
N ARG A 99 13.32 14.51 10.46
CA ARG A 99 13.18 15.86 9.90
C ARG A 99 11.83 16.00 9.22
N LEU A 100 11.46 15.00 8.42
CA LEU A 100 10.19 14.98 7.70
C LEU A 100 8.99 14.97 8.67
N SER A 101 9.07 14.25 9.79
CA SER A 101 8.01 14.17 10.81
C SER A 101 7.67 15.53 11.44
N LYS A 102 8.57 16.51 11.38
CA LYS A 102 8.36 17.87 11.89
C LYS A 102 7.56 18.75 10.93
N GLU A 103 7.50 18.39 9.65
CA GLU A 103 6.87 19.17 8.58
C GLU A 103 5.45 18.68 8.23
N VAL A 104 5.05 17.54 8.83
CA VAL A 104 3.80 16.84 8.57
C VAL A 104 3.07 16.49 9.86
N ASP A 105 1.76 16.24 9.73
CA ASP A 105 0.90 15.81 10.82
C ASP A 105 1.06 14.31 11.07
N ALA A 106 1.28 13.51 10.01
CA ALA A 106 1.54 12.08 10.11
C ALA A 106 2.48 11.55 9.01
N LEU A 107 3.21 10.49 9.35
CA LEU A 107 3.99 9.67 8.42
C LEU A 107 3.25 8.35 8.20
N ILE A 108 2.89 8.04 6.96
CA ILE A 108 2.19 6.79 6.63
C ILE A 108 3.19 5.79 6.03
N THR A 109 3.27 4.60 6.60
CA THR A 109 4.08 3.48 6.09
C THR A 109 3.21 2.24 5.84
N THR A 110 3.79 1.18 5.30
CA THR A 110 3.11 -0.10 5.03
C THR A 110 3.36 -1.14 6.13
N GLU A 111 2.52 -2.18 6.23
CA GLU A 111 2.76 -3.35 7.10
C GLU A 111 4.06 -4.08 6.76
N LYS A 112 4.44 -4.14 5.47
CA LYS A 112 5.72 -4.72 5.04
C LYS A 112 6.90 -3.91 5.58
N ASP A 113 6.78 -2.59 5.60
CA ASP A 113 7.88 -1.71 5.95
C ASP A 113 8.05 -1.53 7.45
N ILE A 114 6.95 -1.47 8.22
CA ILE A 114 7.04 -1.35 9.67
C ILE A 114 7.79 -2.53 10.31
N ALA A 115 7.70 -3.72 9.73
CA ALA A 115 8.46 -4.90 10.18
C ALA A 115 10.00 -4.73 10.07
N LYS A 116 10.48 -3.75 9.31
CA LYS A 116 11.90 -3.43 9.11
C LYS A 116 12.36 -2.17 9.84
N ILE A 117 11.42 -1.40 10.39
CA ILE A 117 11.71 -0.12 11.07
C ILE A 117 11.94 -0.40 12.55
N ASP A 118 13.09 0.02 13.05
CA ASP A 118 13.35 0.02 14.48
C ASP A 118 12.69 1.24 15.13
N LEU A 119 11.56 1.01 15.80
CA LEU A 119 10.80 2.05 16.49
C LEU A 119 11.53 2.68 17.68
N THR A 120 12.61 2.06 18.19
CA THR A 120 13.43 2.64 19.26
C THR A 120 14.34 3.76 18.74
N MET A 121 14.65 3.73 17.44
CA MET A 121 15.43 4.78 16.76
C MET A 121 14.58 6.00 16.36
N LEU A 122 13.24 5.86 16.36
CA LEU A 122 12.31 6.95 16.11
C LEU A 122 11.90 7.64 17.42
N GLN A 123 12.07 8.96 17.46
CA GLN A 123 11.62 9.84 18.53
C GLN A 123 10.18 10.32 18.30
N THR A 124 9.74 10.40 17.04
CA THR A 124 8.35 10.76 16.73
C THR A 124 7.35 9.63 17.05
N ASP A 125 6.14 10.01 17.41
CA ASP A 125 4.95 9.16 17.57
C ASP A 125 3.98 9.26 16.38
N LYS A 126 4.32 10.07 15.37
CA LYS A 126 3.51 10.36 14.18
C LYS A 126 3.53 9.29 13.10
N LEU A 127 4.30 8.20 13.30
CA LEU A 127 4.34 7.10 12.35
C LEU A 127 3.07 6.25 12.48
N VAL A 128 2.37 6.08 11.37
CA VAL A 128 1.16 5.28 11.26
C VAL A 128 1.31 4.22 10.18
N VAL A 129 0.75 3.05 10.42
CA VAL A 129 0.79 1.90 9.52
C VAL A 129 -0.53 1.83 8.77
N LEU A 130 -0.45 1.78 7.44
CA LEU A 130 -1.57 1.54 6.55
C LEU A 130 -1.73 0.02 6.36
N ALA A 131 -2.79 -0.54 6.92
CA ALA A 131 -3.15 -1.93 6.72
C ALA A 131 -3.96 -2.11 5.44
N ILE A 132 -3.63 -3.16 4.69
CA ILE A 132 -4.28 -3.45 3.42
C ILE A 132 -4.64 -4.93 3.31
N GLU A 133 -5.72 -5.20 2.59
CA GLU A 133 -6.11 -6.55 2.20
C GLU A 133 -6.03 -6.68 0.69
N GLN A 134 -5.66 -7.88 0.23
CA GLN A 134 -5.78 -8.24 -1.17
C GLN A 134 -7.22 -8.64 -1.48
N VAL A 135 -7.77 -8.06 -2.54
CA VAL A 135 -9.10 -8.37 -3.05
C VAL A 135 -8.97 -8.88 -4.48
N ILE A 136 -9.52 -10.07 -4.74
CA ILE A 136 -9.57 -10.68 -6.06
C ILE A 136 -10.98 -10.47 -6.62
N ASP A 137 -11.09 -10.08 -7.90
CA ASP A 137 -12.38 -10.03 -8.57
C ASP A 137 -13.01 -11.42 -8.68
N ASN A 138 -14.33 -11.52 -8.47
CA ASN A 138 -15.04 -12.80 -8.50
C ASN A 138 -14.31 -13.92 -7.71
N GLN A 139 -13.90 -13.60 -6.48
CA GLN A 139 -13.07 -14.44 -5.62
C GLN A 139 -13.59 -15.88 -5.48
N GLU A 140 -14.91 -16.07 -5.42
CA GLU A 140 -15.54 -17.40 -5.38
C GLU A 140 -15.19 -18.23 -6.60
N SER A 141 -15.29 -17.65 -7.80
CA SER A 141 -14.95 -18.34 -9.05
C SER A 141 -13.45 -18.63 -9.14
N PHE A 142 -12.60 -17.72 -8.67
CA PHE A 142 -11.15 -17.96 -8.58
C PHE A 142 -10.85 -19.19 -7.74
N PHE A 143 -11.34 -19.24 -6.49
CA PHE A 143 -11.06 -20.37 -5.59
C PHE A 143 -11.68 -21.68 -6.05
N ARG A 144 -12.86 -21.65 -6.69
CA ARG A 144 -13.45 -22.85 -7.31
C ARG A 144 -12.50 -23.44 -8.35
N ILE A 145 -12.03 -22.62 -9.29
CA ILE A 145 -11.14 -23.07 -10.37
C ILE A 145 -9.80 -23.59 -9.82
N VAL A 146 -9.24 -22.92 -8.81
CA VAL A 146 -8.00 -23.37 -8.17
C VAL A 146 -8.19 -24.74 -7.52
N LYS A 147 -9.29 -24.96 -6.78
CA LYS A 147 -9.59 -26.24 -6.14
C LYS A 147 -9.79 -27.36 -7.15
N ASP A 148 -10.58 -27.11 -8.20
CA ASP A 148 -10.87 -28.10 -9.24
C ASP A 148 -9.59 -28.58 -9.95
N ARG A 149 -8.61 -27.68 -10.14
CA ARG A 149 -7.33 -27.99 -10.79
C ARG A 149 -6.25 -28.53 -9.86
N ALA A 150 -6.31 -28.22 -8.57
CA ALA A 150 -5.37 -28.72 -7.56
C ALA A 150 -5.74 -30.12 -7.03
N ALA A 151 -6.97 -30.59 -7.31
CA ALA A 151 -7.46 -31.92 -6.96
C ALA A 151 -7.01 -33.03 -7.96
N VAL A 152 -6.04 -32.73 -8.83
CA VAL A 152 -5.43 -33.63 -9.83
C VAL A 152 -4.01 -33.95 -9.41
#